data_AF-A0A2N5KJK7-F1
#
_entry.id   AF-A0A2N5KJK7-F1
#
_cell.length_a   1.000
_cell.length_b   1.000
_cell.length_c   1.000
_cell.angle_alpha   90.00
_cell.angle_beta   90.00
_cell.angle_gamma   90.00
#
_symmetry.space_group_name_H-M   'P 1'
#
loop_
_entity.id
_entity.type
_entity.pdbx_description
1 polymer ?
#
loop_
_entity_poly.entity_id
_entity_poly.type
_entity_poly.pdbx_seq_one_letter_code
_entity_poly.pdbx_strand_id
1 'polypeptide(L)'
;MDGARAVRVSAADPGSSALVIDLIADGEGNWTTRSGEAVPGLKGCTDVDISATPFTNTLPIRRLGLAPGESAELSVAYVDVGEMRAWTEGQRYTCLRQDAEGGLYKYESLDGGFTADLPVDADGLVLNYPGLFRRAISQTRSST
;
A
#
# COMPACT_ATOMS: atom_id res chain seq x y z
N MET A 1 -10.24 -13.42 -11.89
CA MET A 1 -10.72 -12.10 -12.32
C MET A 1 -9.51 -11.38 -12.84
N ASP A 2 -9.32 -11.43 -14.16
CA ASP A 2 -8.26 -10.71 -14.86
C ASP A 2 -8.65 -9.25 -14.95
N GLY A 3 -7.91 -8.42 -14.24
CA GLY A 3 -8.05 -6.98 -14.31
C GLY A 3 -6.68 -6.38 -14.06
N ALA A 4 -6.06 -5.86 -15.12
CA ALA A 4 -4.85 -5.07 -14.98
C ALA A 4 -5.10 -3.97 -13.94
N ARG A 5 -4.20 -3.86 -12.96
CA ARG A 5 -4.24 -2.83 -11.92
C ARG A 5 -3.34 -1.69 -12.38
N ALA A 6 -3.89 -0.48 -12.48
CA ALA A 6 -3.11 0.69 -12.84
C ALA A 6 -2.76 1.50 -11.58
N VAL A 7 -1.50 1.90 -11.47
CA VAL A 7 -1.00 2.84 -10.46
C VAL A 7 -0.47 4.06 -11.17
N ARG A 8 -1.02 5.22 -10.84
CA ARG A 8 -0.50 6.50 -11.32
C ARG A 8 -0.27 7.42 -10.14
N VAL A 9 0.98 7.82 -9.95
CA VAL A 9 1.39 8.82 -8.97
C VAL A 9 1.91 10.03 -9.74
N SER A 10 1.34 11.20 -9.46
CA SER A 10 1.78 12.46 -10.04
C SER A 10 2.02 13.48 -8.93
N ALA A 11 3.20 14.07 -8.90
CA ALA A 11 3.53 15.18 -8.00
C ALA A 11 3.84 16.41 -8.84
N ALA A 12 3.30 17.56 -8.45
CA ALA A 12 3.54 18.83 -9.10
C ALA A 12 3.73 19.92 -8.05
N ASP A 13 4.86 20.61 -8.12
CA ASP A 13 5.04 21.85 -7.38
C ASP A 13 4.37 23.01 -8.15
N PRO A 14 3.83 24.02 -7.44
CA PRO A 14 3.29 25.21 -8.09
C PRO A 14 4.32 25.84 -9.04
N GLY A 15 3.97 25.92 -10.33
CA GLY A 15 4.83 26.52 -11.36
C GLY A 15 5.82 25.56 -12.04
N SER A 16 5.84 24.28 -11.67
CA SER A 16 6.70 23.26 -12.28
C SER A 16 5.92 22.25 -13.12
N SER A 17 6.61 21.57 -14.05
CA SER A 17 6.04 20.40 -14.73
C SER A 17 5.92 19.23 -13.75
N ALA A 18 4.83 18.47 -13.82
CA ALA A 18 4.60 17.34 -12.93
C ALA A 18 5.60 16.21 -13.18
N LEU A 19 6.16 15.65 -12.11
CA LEU A 19 6.79 14.34 -12.13
C LEU A 19 5.70 13.28 -12.08
N VAL A 20 5.83 12.24 -12.91
CA VAL A 20 4.80 11.19 -13.03
C VAL A 20 5.46 9.81 -13.02
N ILE A 21 4.96 8.94 -12.14
CA ILE A 21 5.13 7.49 -12.20
C ILE A 21 3.81 6.91 -12.72
N ASP A 22 3.86 6.19 -13.84
CA ASP A 22 2.69 5.64 -14.51
C ASP A 22 2.96 4.16 -14.83
N LEU A 23 2.45 3.29 -13.96
CA LEU A 23 2.74 1.87 -13.95
C LEU A 23 1.45 1.07 -14.10
N ILE A 24 1.52 -0.02 -14.86
CA ILE A 24 0.43 -0.96 -15.09
C ILE A 24 0.91 -2.34 -14.66
N ALA A 25 0.22 -2.94 -13.70
CA ALA A 25 0.42 -4.31 -13.27
C ALA A 25 -0.62 -5.22 -13.92
N ASP A 26 -0.21 -6.40 -14.36
CA ASP A 26 -1.12 -7.43 -14.87
C ASP A 26 -1.84 -8.22 -13.75
N GLY A 27 -1.38 -8.09 -12.51
CA GLY A 27 -1.88 -8.84 -11.36
C GLY A 27 -1.16 -10.18 -11.13
N GLU A 28 -0.23 -10.56 -12.01
CA GLU A 28 0.60 -11.77 -11.93
C GLU A 28 2.07 -11.45 -11.59
N GLY A 29 2.34 -10.20 -11.23
CA GLY A 29 3.66 -9.72 -10.84
C GLY A 29 4.48 -9.17 -12.00
N ASN A 30 3.89 -8.91 -13.16
CA ASN A 30 4.56 -8.18 -14.22
C ASN A 30 4.07 -6.73 -14.26
N TRP A 31 5.02 -5.83 -14.41
CA TRP A 31 4.80 -4.39 -14.41
C TRP A 31 5.31 -3.79 -15.71
N THR A 32 4.54 -2.85 -16.25
CA THR A 32 4.88 -2.09 -17.44
C THR A 32 4.69 -0.60 -17.19
N THR A 33 5.39 0.23 -17.96
CA THR A 33 5.04 1.65 -18.08
C THR A 33 3.74 1.77 -18.89
N ARG A 34 3.13 2.97 -18.88
CA ARG A 34 2.00 3.25 -19.78
C ARG A 34 2.29 3.04 -21.27
N SER A 35 3.55 3.18 -21.71
CA SER A 35 3.95 2.91 -23.10
C SER A 35 4.07 1.41 -23.42
N GLY A 36 3.90 0.53 -22.42
CA GLY A 36 4.00 -0.92 -22.57
C GLY A 36 5.41 -1.47 -22.37
N GLU A 37 6.36 -0.65 -21.94
CA GLU A 37 7.73 -1.10 -21.65
C GLU A 37 7.75 -1.87 -20.33
N ALA A 38 8.35 -3.05 -20.30
CA ALA A 38 8.50 -3.82 -19.08
C ALA A 38 9.35 -3.07 -18.04
N VAL A 39 9.03 -3.28 -16.76
CA VAL A 39 9.79 -2.75 -15.61
C VAL A 39 10.36 -3.93 -14.82
N PRO A 40 11.50 -4.53 -15.23
CA PRO A 40 12.02 -5.76 -14.63
C PRO A 40 12.34 -5.65 -13.15
N GLY A 41 12.68 -4.44 -12.68
CA GLY A 41 12.98 -4.16 -11.27
C GLY A 41 11.79 -4.32 -10.32
N LEU A 42 10.56 -4.47 -10.83
CA LEU A 42 9.34 -4.70 -10.06
C LEU A 42 8.76 -6.11 -10.26
N LYS A 43 9.47 -6.99 -10.97
CA LYS A 43 8.98 -8.34 -11.26
C LYS A 43 8.72 -9.12 -9.97
N GLY A 44 7.56 -9.75 -9.88
CA GLY A 44 7.10 -10.51 -8.71
C GLY A 44 6.37 -9.67 -7.67
N CYS A 45 6.36 -8.34 -7.79
CA CYS A 45 5.58 -7.49 -6.90
C CYS A 45 4.09 -7.66 -7.19
N THR A 46 3.31 -8.07 -6.19
CA THR A 46 1.88 -8.36 -6.37
C THR A 46 0.98 -7.21 -5.94
N ASP A 47 1.48 -6.35 -5.06
CA ASP A 47 0.80 -5.17 -4.55
C ASP A 47 1.67 -3.93 -4.73
N VAL A 48 1.04 -2.75 -4.73
CA VAL A 48 1.73 -1.46 -4.67
C VAL A 48 1.75 -0.97 -3.24
N ASP A 49 2.84 -0.32 -2.83
CA ASP A 49 2.87 0.49 -1.62
C ASP A 49 3.26 1.93 -1.96
N ILE A 50 2.56 2.92 -1.41
CA ILE A 50 2.76 4.33 -1.75
C ILE A 50 3.05 5.08 -0.44
N SER A 51 4.23 5.67 -0.34
CA SER A 51 4.73 6.28 0.90
C SER A 51 3.84 7.37 1.50
N ALA A 52 3.00 8.00 0.68
CA ALA A 52 2.11 9.08 1.07
C ALA A 52 0.73 8.63 1.60
N THR A 53 0.47 7.32 1.73
CA THR A 53 -0.84 6.84 2.19
C THR A 53 -0.77 5.48 2.92
N PRO A 54 -1.55 5.28 4.00
CA PRO A 54 -1.67 3.96 4.62
C PRO A 54 -2.70 3.07 3.91
N PHE A 55 -3.37 3.56 2.85
CA PHE A 55 -4.40 2.81 2.14
C PHE A 55 -3.84 1.56 1.46
N THR A 56 -2.60 1.62 0.98
CA THR A 56 -1.95 0.51 0.28
C THR A 56 -1.70 -0.69 1.16
N ASN A 57 -1.57 -0.52 2.49
CA ASN A 57 -1.50 -1.64 3.43
C ASN A 57 -2.77 -2.51 3.42
N THR A 58 -3.92 -1.98 2.99
CA THR A 58 -5.17 -2.74 2.84
C THR A 58 -5.07 -3.81 1.77
N LEU A 59 -4.25 -3.61 0.73
CA LEU A 59 -4.12 -4.56 -0.38
C LEU A 59 -3.60 -5.94 0.10
N PRO A 60 -2.42 -6.04 0.75
CA PRO A 60 -1.95 -7.32 1.27
C PRO A 60 -2.83 -7.85 2.39
N ILE A 61 -3.36 -7.00 3.29
CA ILE A 61 -4.25 -7.43 4.38
C ILE A 61 -5.47 -8.19 3.83
N ARG A 62 -6.15 -7.63 2.82
CA ARG A 62 -7.34 -8.27 2.22
C ARG A 62 -6.97 -9.46 1.35
N ARG A 63 -5.87 -9.36 0.58
CA ARG A 63 -5.47 -10.41 -0.37
C ARG A 63 -4.96 -11.68 0.34
N LEU A 64 -4.16 -11.50 1.39
CA LEU A 64 -3.56 -12.62 2.13
C LEU A 64 -4.58 -13.31 3.04
N GLY A 65 -5.56 -12.57 3.58
CA GLY A 65 -6.64 -13.16 4.39
C GLY A 65 -6.12 -13.93 5.62
N LEU A 66 -5.02 -13.47 6.21
CA LEU A 66 -4.32 -14.14 7.30
C LEU A 66 -5.22 -14.32 8.53
N ALA A 67 -5.29 -15.54 9.05
CA ALA A 67 -5.92 -15.82 10.33
C ALA A 67 -5.06 -15.33 11.51
N PRO A 68 -5.63 -15.09 12.70
CA PRO A 68 -4.85 -14.69 13.87
C PRO A 68 -3.69 -15.66 14.16
N GLY A 69 -2.49 -15.11 14.30
CA GLY A 69 -1.22 -15.83 14.48
C GLY A 69 -0.49 -16.16 13.18
N GLU A 70 -1.13 -16.04 12.01
CA GLU A 70 -0.47 -16.26 10.72
C GLU A 70 0.34 -15.05 10.28
N SER A 71 1.41 -15.34 9.54
CA SER A 71 2.34 -14.36 8.99
C SER A 71 2.67 -14.72 7.54
N ALA A 72 2.82 -13.70 6.70
CA ALA A 72 3.29 -13.86 5.33
C ALA A 72 4.26 -12.73 4.94
N GLU A 73 5.28 -13.10 4.17
CA GLU A 73 6.17 -12.18 3.48
C GLU A 73 5.69 -11.96 2.06
N LEU A 74 5.95 -10.76 1.54
CA LEU A 74 5.69 -10.40 0.17
C LEU A 74 6.66 -9.33 -0.32
N SER A 75 6.73 -9.19 -1.64
CA SER A 75 7.38 -8.07 -2.30
C SER A 75 6.32 -7.13 -2.87
N VAL A 76 6.51 -5.84 -2.65
CA VAL A 76 5.65 -4.78 -3.17
C VAL A 76 6.40 -3.85 -4.10
N ALA A 77 5.69 -3.25 -5.05
CA ALA A 77 6.20 -2.11 -5.79
C ALA A 77 6.04 -0.87 -4.91
N TYR A 78 7.09 -0.56 -4.14
CA TYR A 78 7.12 0.62 -3.27
C TYR A 78 7.36 1.86 -4.12
N VAL A 79 6.48 2.84 -3.98
CA VAL A 79 6.51 4.13 -4.66
C VAL A 79 6.76 5.21 -3.62
N ASP A 80 7.94 5.80 -3.67
CA ASP A 80 8.28 6.96 -2.86
C ASP A 80 7.79 8.23 -3.56
N VAL A 81 6.82 8.90 -2.96
CA VAL A 81 6.28 10.16 -3.47
C VAL A 81 7.24 11.33 -3.26
N GLY A 82 8.12 11.28 -2.26
CA GLY A 82 9.12 12.31 -2.00
C GLY A 82 10.26 12.29 -3.02
N GLU A 83 10.75 11.11 -3.38
CA GLU A 83 11.78 10.96 -4.42
C GLU A 83 11.22 10.79 -5.84
N MET A 84 9.91 10.52 -5.97
CA MET A 84 9.27 10.13 -7.23
C MET A 84 10.00 8.97 -7.91
N ARG A 85 10.26 7.91 -7.15
CA ARG A 85 10.90 6.66 -7.61
C ARG A 85 10.13 5.43 -7.15
N ALA A 86 10.28 4.33 -7.88
CA ALA A 86 9.69 3.05 -7.53
C ALA A 86 10.75 1.94 -7.49
N TRP A 87 10.67 1.06 -6.50
CA TRP A 87 11.53 -0.12 -6.35
C TRP A 87 10.78 -1.28 -5.69
N THR A 88 11.39 -2.46 -5.67
CA THR A 88 10.86 -3.61 -4.92
C THR A 88 11.25 -3.47 -3.46
N GLU A 89 10.29 -3.53 -2.54
CA GLU A 89 10.54 -3.62 -1.09
C GLU A 89 10.01 -4.94 -0.52
N GLY A 90 10.79 -5.58 0.35
CA GLY A 90 10.36 -6.74 1.12
C GLY A 90 9.56 -6.33 2.35
N GLN A 91 8.37 -6.92 2.51
CA GLN A 91 7.48 -6.63 3.64
C GLN A 91 6.99 -7.92 4.30
N ARG A 92 6.63 -7.84 5.59
CA ARG A 92 5.94 -8.92 6.31
C ARG A 92 4.73 -8.38 7.04
N TYR A 93 3.64 -9.13 6.97
CA TYR A 93 2.42 -8.87 7.75
C TYR A 93 2.12 -10.08 8.63
N THR A 94 1.84 -9.82 9.92
CA THR A 94 1.33 -10.83 10.86
C THR A 94 -0.05 -10.39 11.38
N CYS A 95 -1.06 -11.25 11.29
CA CYS A 95 -2.36 -10.98 11.90
C CYS A 95 -2.28 -11.23 13.42
N LEU A 96 -2.35 -10.18 14.24
CA LEU A 96 -2.27 -10.31 15.70
C LEU A 96 -3.64 -10.61 16.32
N ARG A 97 -4.70 -9.99 15.79
CA ARG A 97 -6.10 -10.30 16.13
C ARG A 97 -7.02 -9.93 14.97
N GLN A 98 -8.17 -10.59 14.93
CA GLN A 98 -9.25 -10.27 14.00
C GLN A 98 -10.60 -10.60 14.66
N ASP A 99 -11.58 -9.71 14.47
CA ASP A 99 -12.96 -9.84 14.93
C ASP A 99 -13.93 -9.23 13.90
N ALA A 100 -15.22 -9.13 14.24
CA ALA A 100 -16.25 -8.61 13.34
C ALA A 100 -16.06 -7.11 13.06
N GLU A 101 -15.38 -6.39 13.94
CA GLU A 101 -15.15 -4.95 13.88
C GLU A 101 -13.86 -4.59 13.12
N GLY A 102 -12.95 -5.55 12.92
CA GLY A 102 -11.73 -5.38 12.14
C GLY A 102 -10.59 -6.25 12.64
N GLY A 103 -9.41 -5.66 12.76
CA GLY A 103 -8.22 -6.41 13.15
C GLY A 103 -7.04 -5.56 13.60
N LEU A 104 -5.97 -6.24 13.96
CA LEU A 104 -4.67 -5.65 14.27
C LEU A 104 -3.60 -6.45 13.54
N TYR A 105 -2.84 -5.78 12.68
CA TYR A 105 -1.78 -6.41 11.90
C TYR A 105 -0.44 -5.80 12.29
N LYS A 106 0.56 -6.63 12.56
CA LYS A 106 1.94 -6.18 12.64
C LYS A 106 2.49 -6.06 11.23
N TYR A 107 2.94 -4.87 10.87
CA TYR A 107 3.71 -4.59 9.66
C TYR A 107 5.20 -4.55 9.99
N GLU A 108 6.02 -5.08 9.09
CA GLU A 108 7.48 -5.06 9.16
C GLU A 108 8.07 -4.77 7.76
N SER A 109 8.91 -3.74 7.65
CA SER A 109 9.80 -3.56 6.49
C SER A 109 11.02 -4.44 6.69
N LEU A 110 11.26 -5.36 5.74
CA LEU A 110 12.37 -6.31 5.82
C LEU A 110 13.71 -5.66 5.46
N ASP A 111 13.68 -4.56 4.69
CA ASP A 111 14.87 -3.84 4.26
C ASP A 111 15.27 -2.72 5.24
N GLY A 112 14.29 -2.05 5.86
CA GLY A 112 14.51 -0.89 6.75
C GLY A 112 14.41 -1.19 8.25
N GLY A 113 13.95 -2.38 8.64
CA GLY A 113 13.77 -2.77 10.06
C GLY A 113 12.66 -2.02 10.80
N PHE A 114 11.90 -1.16 10.11
CA PHE A 114 10.75 -0.46 10.67
C PHE A 114 9.60 -1.43 10.94
N THR A 115 8.86 -1.21 12.03
CA THR A 115 7.68 -2.00 12.37
C THR A 115 6.57 -1.12 12.93
N ALA A 116 5.32 -1.49 12.66
CA ALA A 116 4.14 -0.82 13.19
C ALA A 116 2.99 -1.80 13.40
N ASP A 117 2.23 -1.61 14.48
CA ASP A 117 0.95 -2.27 14.67
C ASP A 117 -0.15 -1.42 14.03
N LEU A 118 -0.85 -2.01 13.07
CA LEU A 118 -1.84 -1.39 12.20
C LEU A 118 -3.24 -1.86 12.61
N PRO A 119 -3.96 -1.12 13.47
CA PRO A 119 -5.38 -1.35 13.66
C PRO A 119 -6.12 -1.04 12.37
N VAL A 120 -6.98 -1.96 11.93
CA VAL A 120 -7.82 -1.84 10.74
C VAL A 120 -9.30 -2.02 11.09
N ASP A 121 -10.19 -1.48 10.28
CA ASP A 121 -11.62 -1.79 10.36
C ASP A 121 -11.97 -3.12 9.66
N ALA A 122 -13.27 -3.46 9.66
CA ALA A 122 -13.81 -4.66 9.02
C ALA A 122 -13.49 -4.78 7.51
N ASP A 123 -13.17 -3.68 6.84
CA ASP A 123 -12.76 -3.64 5.44
C ASP A 123 -11.25 -3.72 5.25
N GLY A 124 -10.47 -3.83 6.34
CA GLY A 124 -9.01 -3.83 6.28
C GLY A 124 -8.40 -2.45 6.06
N LEU A 125 -9.17 -1.37 6.21
CA LEU A 125 -8.67 0.00 6.08
C LEU A 125 -7.97 0.43 7.37
N VAL A 126 -6.75 0.95 7.24
CA VAL A 126 -5.94 1.40 8.38
C VAL A 126 -6.63 2.55 9.13
N LEU A 127 -6.78 2.38 10.44
CA LEU A 127 -7.34 3.36 11.37
C LEU A 127 -6.28 4.33 11.87
N ASN A 128 -5.13 3.78 12.22
CA ASN A 128 -4.00 4.51 12.77
C ASN A 128 -2.71 3.81 12.33
N TYR A 129 -1.76 4.61 11.87
CA TYR A 129 -0.41 4.20 11.56
C TYR A 129 0.50 5.03 12.48
N PRO A 130 1.00 4.47 13.60
CA PRO A 130 1.70 5.22 14.64
C PRO A 130 2.81 6.13 14.08
N GLY A 131 2.73 7.42 14.40
CA GLY A 131 3.71 8.43 13.98
C GLY A 131 3.59 8.92 12.53
N LEU A 132 2.76 8.30 11.69
CA LEU A 132 2.67 8.62 10.26
C LEU A 132 1.26 9.09 9.85
N PHE A 133 0.22 8.30 10.15
CA PHE A 133 -1.13 8.58 9.67
C PHE A 133 -2.19 8.29 10.72
N ARG A 134 -3.29 9.03 10.67
CA ARG A 134 -4.51 8.71 11.42
C ARG A 134 -5.71 8.98 10.55
N ARG A 135 -6.66 8.03 10.50
CA ARG A 135 -7.89 8.23 9.74
C ARG A 135 -8.71 9.36 10.34
N ALA A 136 -9.02 10.37 9.53
CA ALA A 136 -9.90 11.45 9.91
C ALA A 136 -11.36 10.97 9.87
N ILE A 137 -12.16 11.36 10.86
CA ILE A 137 -13.61 11.19 10.82
C ILE A 137 -14.19 12.53 10.39
N SER A 138 -14.95 12.54 9.29
CA SER A 138 -15.67 13.73 8.88
C SER A 138 -16.77 14.02 9.91
N GLN A 139 -16.71 15.16 10.58
CA GLN A 139 -17.86 15.68 11.30
C GLN A 139 -18.72 16.42 10.29
N THR A 140 -19.87 15.84 9.93
CA THR A 140 -20.90 16.59 9.23
C THR A 140 -21.34 17.73 10.16
N ARG A 141 -20.96 18.97 9.84
CA ARG A 141 -21.54 20.13 10.52
C ARG A 141 -23.01 20.19 10.13
N SER A 142 -23.91 19.83 11.04
CA SER A 142 -25.32 20.17 10.90
C SER A 142 -25.42 21.70 10.98
N SER A 143 -25.66 22.35 9.85
CA SER A 143 -26.12 23.74 9.83
C SER A 143 -27.58 23.75 10.30
N THR A 144 -27.81 24.28 11.50
CA THR A 144 -29.11 24.81 11.93
C THR A 144 -29.47 26.08 11.17
#